data_AF-A0A2V5HXW4-F1
#
_entry.id   AF-A0A2V5HXW4-F1
#
_cell.length_a   1.000
_cell.length_b   1.000
_cell.length_c   1.000
_cell.angle_alpha   90.00
_cell.angle_beta   90.00
_cell.angle_gamma   90.00
#
_symmetry.space_group_name_H-M   'P 1'
#
loop_
_entity.id
_entity.type
_entity.pdbx_description
1 polymer ?
#
loop_
_entity_poly.entity_id
_entity_poly.type
_entity_poly.pdbx_seq_one_letter_code
_entity_poly.pdbx_strand_id
1 'polypeptide(L)'
;MSSLLGAGYESSDDDTTSSAPQTQAPVPSATKIVAAPEVNTEDQAHMQMMLANTSSTALTYNATYDDLSRPSQGPANPFKATGGAHGLKRKNVPTGYAEEAAISEATFTAQHRTFQSLGYTRNPTQPEQFVGNLAHAAQFGGRDVIQMKPSKAVSAALRSKRQRKGDPSIVEGEGAYLGPWAKYQSDDHYYDERAVDGDEAEGDRELASDEEYVYEDEDELDAAQAPPSHIPPPMDKLATDYQDDSTTAETTEFHGREQFDYQGRTYMHIPQDLDIDLRREPGSTKNFIPKKLIHTWRSHTKAITSLRFFPRSGHLLLSAAADGQAKIWDAYHSRELLRTFSGHSKAITDTDFHPTGTTFLTASYDRQIKLWDTEYGKCVGRFSTGKTPHVVRFNPAPELAHEFLAGMSDKKIVQFDTRSGALVQEYDHHLAAINTITFVDDNRRFISTSDDKSLRAWEYGIPVPIKFIAEPYMFALTRAAPHPNGRYVAFQSGDNQIVVYGATDKFRQNRKKSFRGHNNAGYGIDIRCSPDGQFLASGDSAGYVCFWDWKTGKMYHKILAGGKEGGATTCLDWHPQETSKVVTGGLDGIIRYWD
;
A
#
# COMPACT_ATOMS: atom_id res chain seq x y z
N MET A 1 -74.94 9.23 -8.05
CA MET A 1 -75.98 8.27 -8.49
C MET A 1 -76.68 7.76 -7.24
N SER A 2 -78.01 7.61 -7.31
CA SER A 2 -78.88 7.30 -6.17
C SER A 2 -78.99 5.79 -5.88
N SER A 3 -79.77 5.47 -4.83
CA SER A 3 -80.32 4.18 -4.38
C SER A 3 -79.36 3.23 -3.60
N LEU A 4 -79.64 2.82 -2.34
CA LEU A 4 -80.87 2.25 -1.69
C LEU A 4 -81.10 0.78 -2.15
N LEU A 5 -81.48 -0.23 -1.34
CA LEU A 5 -81.89 -0.46 0.07
C LEU A 5 -81.59 -1.97 0.38
N GLY A 6 -81.76 -2.56 1.58
CA GLY A 6 -82.31 -2.16 2.89
C GLY A 6 -81.69 -3.06 4.00
N ALA A 7 -81.82 -2.80 5.31
CA ALA A 7 -83.05 -2.71 6.12
C ALA A 7 -83.85 -4.04 6.16
N GLY A 8 -84.26 -4.59 7.31
CA GLY A 8 -84.17 -4.14 8.71
C GLY A 8 -85.02 -5.05 9.62
N TYR A 9 -85.64 -4.47 10.67
CA TYR A 9 -86.73 -5.01 11.51
C TYR A 9 -86.40 -6.02 12.66
N GLU A 10 -86.96 -5.96 13.89
CA GLU A 10 -87.52 -4.85 14.72
C GLU A 10 -87.93 -5.32 16.16
N SER A 11 -88.63 -4.42 16.89
CA SER A 11 -89.54 -4.60 18.05
C SER A 11 -88.91 -4.24 19.41
N SER A 12 -89.39 -3.32 20.27
CA SER A 12 -90.66 -2.58 20.53
C SER A 12 -91.28 -3.01 21.87
N ASP A 13 -91.61 -2.05 22.75
CA ASP A 13 -92.98 -1.85 23.29
C ASP A 13 -93.10 -0.60 24.20
N ASP A 14 -94.33 -0.07 24.30
CA ASP A 14 -94.76 1.22 24.90
C ASP A 14 -95.54 1.01 26.21
N ASP A 15 -95.55 1.99 27.14
CA ASP A 15 -96.77 2.48 27.81
C ASP A 15 -96.56 3.77 28.66
N THR A 16 -97.66 4.40 29.13
CA THR A 16 -97.70 5.79 29.61
C THR A 16 -98.25 6.01 31.03
N THR A 17 -97.74 7.02 31.79
CA THR A 17 -98.54 8.02 32.56
C THR A 17 -97.71 9.04 33.39
N SER A 18 -98.28 10.25 33.50
CA SER A 18 -97.89 11.46 34.25
C SER A 18 -96.94 11.43 35.49
N SER A 19 -95.92 12.30 35.47
CA SER A 19 -95.73 13.31 36.53
C SER A 19 -95.03 14.59 36.00
N ALA A 20 -95.28 15.73 36.63
CA ALA A 20 -94.97 17.08 36.13
C ALA A 20 -93.49 17.51 36.41
N PRO A 21 -93.01 18.65 35.87
CA PRO A 21 -91.57 18.90 35.78
C PRO A 21 -90.98 19.53 37.04
N GLN A 22 -89.69 19.33 37.26
CA GLN A 22 -88.87 20.37 37.87
C GLN A 22 -87.41 20.33 37.41
N THR A 23 -87.02 21.44 36.80
CA THR A 23 -85.64 21.91 36.65
C THR A 23 -84.77 21.60 37.86
N GLN A 24 -83.64 20.92 37.65
CA GLN A 24 -82.44 21.21 38.44
C GLN A 24 -81.45 21.97 37.56
N ALA A 25 -80.97 23.09 38.10
CA ALA A 25 -80.09 24.04 37.43
C ALA A 25 -78.78 23.38 36.97
N PRO A 26 -78.05 23.97 36.00
CA PRO A 26 -76.70 23.50 35.67
C PRO A 26 -75.84 23.54 36.94
N VAL A 27 -75.49 22.37 37.45
CA VAL A 27 -74.45 22.26 38.48
C VAL A 27 -73.19 22.85 37.84
N PRO A 28 -72.57 23.90 38.42
CA PRO A 28 -71.36 24.48 37.85
C PRO A 28 -70.34 23.37 37.68
N SER A 29 -69.55 23.43 36.61
CA SER A 29 -68.58 22.39 36.24
C SER A 29 -67.65 22.08 37.42
N ALA A 30 -68.05 21.10 38.22
CA ALA A 30 -67.35 20.75 39.42
C ALA A 30 -66.00 20.22 38.97
N THR A 31 -64.94 20.92 39.38
CA THR A 31 -63.59 20.38 39.33
C THR A 31 -63.67 19.00 39.96
N LYS A 32 -63.50 17.97 39.14
CA LYS A 32 -63.40 16.59 39.59
C LYS A 32 -62.12 16.51 40.42
N ILE A 33 -62.23 16.78 41.72
CA ILE A 33 -61.17 16.51 42.68
C ILE A 33 -61.16 14.98 42.80
N VAL A 34 -60.38 14.35 41.93
CA VAL A 34 -60.18 12.90 41.94
C VAL A 34 -59.37 12.59 43.20
N ALA A 35 -60.06 12.18 44.26
CA ALA A 35 -59.45 11.83 45.55
C ALA A 35 -58.79 10.44 45.55
N ALA A 36 -58.80 9.74 44.41
CA ALA A 36 -58.01 8.55 44.15
C ALA A 36 -56.81 8.94 43.27
N PRO A 37 -55.64 8.27 43.38
CA PRO A 37 -54.60 8.42 42.37
C PRO A 37 -55.17 8.04 40.99
N GLU A 38 -54.69 8.68 39.92
CA GLU A 38 -54.96 8.22 38.55
C GLU A 38 -54.34 6.82 38.37
N VAL A 39 -55.18 5.80 38.52
CA VAL A 39 -54.81 4.43 38.15
C VAL A 39 -54.93 4.35 36.63
N ASN A 40 -53.80 4.44 35.94
CA ASN A 40 -53.73 4.28 34.50
C ASN A 40 -54.42 2.98 34.09
N THR A 41 -55.58 3.07 33.43
CA THR A 41 -56.33 1.92 32.91
C THR A 41 -55.79 1.41 31.58
N GLU A 42 -54.69 2.00 31.10
CA GLU A 42 -53.99 1.58 29.90
C GLU A 42 -53.28 0.24 30.14
N ASP A 43 -53.28 -0.61 29.12
CA ASP A 43 -52.71 -1.94 29.19
C ASP A 43 -51.23 -1.88 29.60
N GLN A 44 -50.82 -2.67 30.60
CA GLN A 44 -49.43 -2.69 31.08
C GLN A 44 -48.45 -3.06 29.96
N ALA A 45 -48.88 -3.88 29.00
CA ALA A 45 -48.09 -4.17 27.81
C ALA A 45 -47.88 -2.93 26.93
N HIS A 46 -48.89 -2.07 26.80
CA HIS A 46 -48.78 -0.81 26.06
C HIS A 46 -47.85 0.17 26.78
N MET A 47 -48.02 0.37 28.10
CA MET A 47 -47.10 1.19 28.89
C MET A 47 -45.66 0.66 28.85
N GLN A 48 -45.44 -0.65 28.85
CA GLN A 48 -44.11 -1.25 28.77
C GLN A 48 -43.48 -1.11 27.37
N MET A 49 -44.30 -1.03 26.31
CA MET A 49 -43.86 -0.65 24.96
C MET A 49 -43.63 0.87 24.81
N MET A 50 -44.42 1.72 25.48
CA MET A 50 -44.21 3.18 25.54
C MET A 50 -42.95 3.55 26.34
N LEU A 51 -42.65 2.80 27.40
CA LEU A 51 -41.42 2.88 28.19
C LEU A 51 -40.21 2.26 27.45
N ALA A 52 -40.26 2.16 26.11
CA ALA A 52 -39.11 1.86 25.28
C ALA A 52 -37.93 2.73 25.72
N ASN A 53 -36.80 2.06 26.02
CA ASN A 53 -35.61 2.69 26.55
C ASN A 53 -35.28 3.95 25.75
N THR A 54 -35.13 5.12 26.40
CA THR A 54 -34.85 6.36 25.67
C THR A 54 -33.59 6.28 24.78
N SER A 55 -32.71 5.31 25.02
CA SER A 55 -31.53 4.98 24.21
C SER A 55 -31.80 4.17 22.93
N SER A 56 -32.96 3.52 22.76
CA SER A 56 -33.27 2.74 21.55
C SER A 56 -33.55 3.65 20.35
N THR A 57 -33.05 3.26 19.18
CA THR A 57 -33.12 4.03 17.92
C THR A 57 -34.11 3.48 16.90
N ALA A 58 -34.71 2.31 17.17
CA ALA A 58 -35.70 1.67 16.31
C ALA A 58 -36.97 1.37 17.11
N LEU A 59 -38.12 1.76 16.56
CA LEU A 59 -39.44 1.42 17.10
C LEU A 59 -40.05 0.26 16.31
N THR A 60 -40.69 -0.67 17.01
CA THR A 60 -41.40 -1.81 16.41
C THR A 60 -42.86 -1.49 16.08
N TYR A 61 -43.34 -0.31 16.45
CA TYR A 61 -44.70 0.17 16.21
C TYR A 61 -44.70 1.67 15.88
N ASN A 62 -45.77 2.14 15.24
CA ASN A 62 -45.96 3.55 14.93
C ASN A 62 -46.48 4.29 16.18
N ALA A 63 -45.58 4.97 16.91
CA ALA A 63 -45.95 5.79 18.06
C ALA A 63 -46.62 7.12 17.63
N THR A 64 -47.42 7.73 18.52
CA THR A 64 -48.00 9.05 18.25
C THR A 64 -46.96 10.16 18.44
N TYR A 65 -47.22 11.35 17.86
CA TYR A 65 -46.36 12.52 18.04
C TYR A 65 -46.23 12.93 19.51
N ASP A 66 -47.34 12.89 20.27
CA ASP A 66 -47.32 13.25 21.69
C ASP A 66 -46.42 12.30 22.48
N ASP A 67 -46.52 10.98 22.22
CA ASP A 67 -45.70 9.97 22.90
C ASP A 67 -44.20 10.08 22.55
N LEU A 68 -43.87 10.33 21.27
CA LEU A 68 -42.49 10.38 20.80
C LEU A 68 -41.76 11.66 21.23
N SER A 69 -42.49 12.77 21.39
CA SER A 69 -41.92 14.07 21.74
C SER A 69 -41.85 14.35 23.25
N ARG A 70 -42.33 13.43 24.12
CA ARG A 70 -42.33 13.65 25.57
C ARG A 70 -40.91 13.89 26.11
N PRO A 71 -40.68 14.96 26.89
CA PRO A 71 -39.37 15.24 27.45
C PRO A 71 -39.02 14.20 28.53
N SER A 72 -37.74 13.82 28.59
CA SER A 72 -37.23 12.94 29.64
C SER A 72 -37.38 13.61 31.01
N GLN A 73 -38.17 13.02 31.89
CA GLN A 73 -38.43 13.53 33.24
C GLN A 73 -37.22 13.31 34.18
N GLY A 74 -37.05 14.22 35.15
CA GLY A 74 -36.00 14.17 36.17
C GLY A 74 -34.88 15.21 35.98
N PRO A 75 -34.01 15.37 36.99
CA PRO A 75 -32.93 16.36 36.94
C PRO A 75 -31.86 15.98 35.90
N ALA A 76 -31.37 16.96 35.15
CA ALA A 76 -30.24 16.76 34.25
C ALA A 76 -28.98 16.40 35.06
N ASN A 77 -28.29 15.32 34.68
CA ASN A 77 -27.09 14.86 35.38
C ASN A 77 -25.92 15.88 35.20
N PRO A 78 -25.45 16.55 36.27
CA PRO A 78 -24.43 17.59 36.18
C PRO A 78 -23.01 17.04 35.95
N PHE A 79 -22.79 15.73 36.15
CA PHE A 79 -21.49 15.07 35.97
C PHE A 79 -21.26 14.59 34.53
N LYS A 80 -22.27 14.62 33.66
CA LYS A 80 -22.03 14.50 32.23
C LYS A 80 -21.43 15.81 31.75
N ALA A 81 -20.16 15.77 31.34
CA ALA A 81 -19.48 16.91 30.75
C ALA A 81 -20.35 17.48 29.61
N THR A 82 -20.95 18.65 29.85
CA THR A 82 -21.66 19.40 28.82
C THR A 82 -20.61 19.85 27.81
N GLY A 83 -20.50 19.14 26.69
CA GLY A 83 -19.63 19.56 25.59
C GLY A 83 -20.00 20.99 25.21
N GLY A 84 -19.07 21.93 25.44
CA GLY A 84 -19.39 23.34 25.56
C GLY A 84 -20.18 23.89 24.38
N ALA A 85 -21.33 24.50 24.67
CA ALA A 85 -22.29 25.15 23.77
C ALA A 85 -22.89 24.33 22.59
N HIS A 86 -22.16 23.34 22.05
CA HIS A 86 -22.50 22.61 20.81
C HIS A 86 -22.28 21.09 20.90
N GLY A 87 -21.93 20.55 22.07
CA GLY A 87 -21.78 19.10 22.24
C GLY A 87 -23.13 18.37 22.16
N LEU A 88 -23.39 17.68 21.04
CA LEU A 88 -24.61 16.89 20.87
C LEU A 88 -24.78 15.89 22.03
N LYS A 89 -25.99 15.86 22.61
CA LYS A 89 -26.36 14.97 23.74
C LYS A 89 -26.25 13.48 23.40
N ARG A 90 -26.21 13.13 22.12
CA ARG A 90 -26.02 11.78 21.59
C ARG A 90 -24.96 11.82 20.48
N LYS A 91 -24.03 10.88 20.55
CA LYS A 91 -22.97 10.69 19.57
C LYS A 91 -23.00 9.24 19.10
N ASN A 92 -22.94 9.03 17.79
CA ASN A 92 -22.79 7.71 17.18
C ASN A 92 -21.31 7.40 16.95
N VAL A 93 -20.52 8.44 16.61
CA VAL A 93 -19.06 8.40 16.44
C VAL A 93 -18.38 9.30 17.48
N PRO A 94 -17.10 9.08 17.86
CA PRO A 94 -16.45 9.84 18.95
C PRO A 94 -16.51 11.37 18.78
N THR A 95 -16.48 11.84 17.52
CA THR A 95 -16.54 13.26 17.15
C THR A 95 -17.95 13.85 17.19
N GLY A 96 -19.02 13.07 16.95
CA GLY A 96 -20.37 13.61 16.75
C GLY A 96 -21.45 12.55 16.44
N TYR A 97 -22.52 13.00 15.78
CA TYR A 97 -23.56 12.11 15.24
C TYR A 97 -23.42 12.04 13.73
N ALA A 98 -23.42 10.82 13.18
CA ALA A 98 -23.31 10.56 11.76
C ALA A 98 -24.43 9.58 11.37
N GLU A 99 -25.18 9.94 10.35
CA GLU A 99 -26.30 9.21 9.78
C GLU A 99 -26.24 9.29 8.25
N GLU A 100 -26.89 8.34 7.57
CA GLU A 100 -26.97 8.33 6.11
C GLU A 100 -28.07 9.30 5.63
N ALA A 101 -27.71 10.26 4.79
CA ALA A 101 -28.61 11.31 4.31
C ALA A 101 -28.71 11.28 2.77
N ALA A 102 -29.93 11.11 2.26
CA ALA A 102 -30.22 11.12 0.83
C ALA A 102 -30.43 12.56 0.32
N ILE A 103 -29.36 13.20 -0.13
CA ILE A 103 -29.37 14.55 -0.73
C ILE A 103 -29.09 14.44 -2.24
N SER A 104 -29.78 15.22 -3.07
CA SER A 104 -29.48 15.29 -4.51
C SER A 104 -28.08 15.85 -4.76
N GLU A 105 -27.27 15.15 -5.55
CA GLU A 105 -25.90 15.58 -5.89
C GLU A 105 -25.86 17.00 -6.47
N ALA A 106 -26.85 17.35 -7.30
CA ALA A 106 -26.97 18.69 -7.88
C ALA A 106 -27.21 19.78 -6.83
N THR A 107 -27.98 19.50 -5.76
CA THR A 107 -28.20 20.46 -4.67
C THR A 107 -27.00 20.51 -3.73
N PHE A 108 -26.39 19.38 -3.41
CA PHE A 108 -25.18 19.33 -2.58
C PHE A 108 -24.01 20.08 -3.24
N THR A 109 -23.71 19.80 -4.51
CA THR A 109 -22.61 20.46 -5.23
C THR A 109 -22.85 21.95 -5.45
N ALA A 110 -24.11 22.38 -5.62
CA ALA A 110 -24.47 23.79 -5.68
C ALA A 110 -24.17 24.51 -4.34
N GLN A 111 -24.68 23.97 -3.23
CA GLN A 111 -24.53 24.54 -1.88
C GLN A 111 -23.07 24.46 -1.36
N HIS A 112 -22.31 23.43 -1.73
CA HIS A 112 -20.88 23.34 -1.44
C HIS A 112 -20.10 24.44 -2.18
N ARG A 113 -20.39 24.66 -3.47
CA ARG A 113 -19.75 25.72 -4.26
C ARG A 113 -20.13 27.12 -3.80
N THR A 114 -21.37 27.37 -3.38
CA THR A 114 -21.75 28.67 -2.77
C THR A 114 -20.98 28.95 -1.51
N PHE A 115 -20.78 27.95 -0.66
CA PHE A 115 -20.01 28.13 0.56
C PHE A 115 -18.56 28.50 0.24
N GLN A 116 -17.92 27.79 -0.70
CA GLN A 116 -16.55 28.06 -1.11
C GLN A 116 -16.36 29.44 -1.78
N SER A 117 -17.29 29.87 -2.65
CA SER A 117 -17.10 31.11 -3.43
C SER A 117 -17.71 32.37 -2.82
N LEU A 118 -18.79 32.24 -2.03
CA LEU A 118 -19.53 33.38 -1.43
C LEU A 118 -19.43 33.41 0.10
N GLY A 119 -18.94 32.33 0.74
CA GLY A 119 -18.83 32.22 2.19
C GLY A 119 -20.14 31.91 2.92
N TYR A 120 -21.22 31.56 2.21
CA TYR A 120 -22.50 31.20 2.82
C TYR A 120 -23.23 30.08 2.05
N THR A 121 -24.11 29.38 2.76
CA THR A 121 -24.93 28.26 2.24
C THR A 121 -26.22 28.14 3.03
N ARG A 122 -27.23 27.42 2.53
CA ARG A 122 -28.37 26.99 3.35
C ARG A 122 -27.96 25.87 4.30
N ASN A 123 -28.57 25.83 5.48
CA ASN A 123 -28.37 24.75 6.46
C ASN A 123 -29.04 23.47 5.93
N PRO A 124 -28.31 22.35 5.73
CA PRO A 124 -28.91 21.10 5.26
C PRO A 124 -29.93 20.51 6.25
N THR A 125 -29.89 20.88 7.53
CA THR A 125 -30.86 20.43 8.55
C THR A 125 -32.07 21.37 8.69
N GLN A 126 -31.95 22.63 8.26
CA GLN A 126 -33.00 23.65 8.35
C GLN A 126 -32.97 24.54 7.10
N PRO A 127 -33.64 24.16 5.99
CA PRO A 127 -33.49 24.84 4.68
C PRO A 127 -33.76 26.35 4.66
N GLU A 128 -34.57 26.85 5.61
CA GLU A 128 -34.90 28.28 5.80
C GLU A 128 -33.75 29.11 6.40
N GLN A 129 -32.74 28.47 7.01
CA GLN A 129 -31.64 29.15 7.69
C GLN A 129 -30.37 29.15 6.83
N PHE A 130 -29.69 30.30 6.76
CA PHE A 130 -28.35 30.41 6.16
C PHE A 130 -27.25 30.23 7.21
N VAL A 131 -26.13 29.64 6.79
CA VAL A 131 -24.93 29.37 7.59
C VAL A 131 -23.71 29.97 6.89
N GLY A 132 -22.77 30.51 7.67
CA GLY A 132 -21.59 31.22 7.19
C GLY A 132 -21.75 32.74 7.30
N ASN A 133 -21.26 33.48 6.29
CA ASN A 133 -21.29 34.93 6.26
C ASN A 133 -22.69 35.47 5.92
N LEU A 134 -23.46 35.80 6.96
CA LEU A 134 -24.82 36.34 6.85
C LEU A 134 -24.87 37.70 6.12
N ALA A 135 -23.81 38.51 6.17
CA ALA A 135 -23.77 39.79 5.46
C ALA A 135 -23.72 39.58 3.93
N HIS A 136 -22.93 38.61 3.46
CA HIS A 136 -22.95 38.20 2.05
C HIS A 136 -24.28 37.57 1.65
N ALA A 137 -24.89 36.74 2.51
CA ALA A 137 -26.21 36.18 2.25
C ALA A 137 -27.28 37.26 2.02
N ALA A 138 -27.27 38.33 2.83
CA ALA A 138 -28.13 39.50 2.65
C ALA A 138 -27.80 40.29 1.37
N GLN A 139 -26.51 40.55 1.10
CA GLN A 139 -26.05 41.31 -0.06
C GLN A 139 -26.41 40.63 -1.41
N PHE A 140 -26.29 39.32 -1.49
CA PHE A 140 -26.56 38.54 -2.70
C PHE A 140 -28.00 37.96 -2.75
N GLY A 141 -28.81 38.24 -1.73
CA GLY A 141 -30.22 37.81 -1.66
C GLY A 141 -30.40 36.30 -1.57
N GLY A 142 -29.47 35.60 -0.92
CA GLY A 142 -29.56 34.15 -0.67
C GLY A 142 -29.54 33.27 -1.93
N ARG A 143 -28.86 33.70 -3.00
CA ARG A 143 -28.82 33.04 -4.32
C ARG A 143 -27.60 32.15 -4.51
N ASP A 144 -27.82 31.00 -5.13
CA ASP A 144 -26.75 30.04 -5.42
C ASP A 144 -25.84 30.50 -6.58
N VAL A 145 -24.60 29.98 -6.65
CA VAL A 145 -23.63 30.28 -7.74
C VAL A 145 -24.23 30.02 -9.13
N ILE A 146 -25.05 28.97 -9.25
CA ILE A 146 -25.73 28.60 -10.51
C ILE A 146 -26.78 29.65 -10.90
N GLN A 147 -27.43 30.29 -9.93
CA GLN A 147 -28.41 31.36 -10.13
C GLN A 147 -27.73 32.74 -10.30
N MET A 148 -26.54 32.91 -9.73
CA MET A 148 -25.77 34.15 -9.73
C MET A 148 -25.05 34.38 -11.06
N LYS A 149 -25.79 34.88 -12.04
CA LYS A 149 -25.22 35.37 -13.30
C LYS A 149 -24.58 36.76 -13.08
N PRO A 150 -23.29 36.97 -13.41
CA PRO A 150 -22.67 38.29 -13.30
C PRO A 150 -23.38 39.29 -14.22
N SER A 151 -23.43 40.56 -13.79
CA SER A 151 -24.04 41.60 -14.62
C SER A 151 -23.22 41.83 -15.89
N LYS A 152 -23.89 42.19 -16.99
CA LYS A 152 -23.20 42.42 -18.29
C LYS A 152 -22.07 43.45 -18.17
N ALA A 153 -22.20 44.42 -17.26
CA ALA A 153 -21.18 45.42 -16.95
C ALA A 153 -19.95 44.81 -16.26
N VAL A 154 -20.13 43.99 -15.21
CA VAL A 154 -19.01 43.30 -14.53
C VAL A 154 -18.30 42.34 -15.49
N SER A 155 -19.05 41.58 -16.28
CA SER A 155 -18.47 40.72 -17.31
C SER A 155 -17.79 41.49 -18.44
N ALA A 156 -18.16 42.74 -18.71
CA ALA A 156 -17.46 43.59 -19.67
C ALA A 156 -16.15 44.13 -19.07
N ALA A 157 -16.17 44.61 -17.83
CA ALA A 157 -15.00 45.10 -17.10
C ALA A 157 -13.94 44.00 -16.85
N LEU A 158 -14.36 42.76 -16.63
CA LEU A 158 -13.44 41.61 -16.59
C LEU A 158 -12.87 41.31 -17.99
N ARG A 159 -13.72 41.29 -19.04
CA ARG A 159 -13.25 41.03 -20.41
C ARG A 159 -12.32 42.10 -20.96
N SER A 160 -12.46 43.37 -20.57
CA SER A 160 -11.53 44.44 -20.97
C SER A 160 -10.16 44.33 -20.32
N LYS A 161 -10.05 43.68 -19.14
CA LYS A 161 -8.76 43.38 -18.50
C LYS A 161 -8.06 42.16 -19.11
N ARG A 162 -8.73 41.37 -19.95
CA ARG A 162 -8.17 40.14 -20.54
C ARG A 162 -7.50 40.44 -21.87
N GLN A 163 -6.32 39.83 -22.09
CA GLN A 163 -5.62 39.90 -23.37
C GLN A 163 -6.50 39.35 -24.52
N ARG A 164 -6.22 39.82 -25.75
CA ARG A 164 -6.95 39.37 -26.95
C ARG A 164 -6.62 37.90 -27.23
N LYS A 165 -7.59 37.16 -27.78
CA LYS A 165 -7.52 35.71 -28.00
C LYS A 165 -6.38 35.27 -28.97
N GLY A 166 -5.90 36.17 -29.81
CA GLY A 166 -5.00 35.87 -30.93
C GLY A 166 -5.69 35.13 -32.08
N ASP A 167 -5.00 34.99 -33.20
CA ASP A 167 -5.51 34.31 -34.40
C ASP A 167 -4.91 32.90 -34.52
N PRO A 168 -5.73 31.84 -34.75
CA PRO A 168 -5.30 30.44 -34.68
C PRO A 168 -4.28 30.01 -35.75
N SER A 169 -3.99 30.87 -36.73
CA SER A 169 -2.95 30.66 -37.74
C SER A 169 -1.56 31.17 -37.31
N ILE A 170 -1.47 31.93 -36.22
CA ILE A 170 -0.22 32.52 -35.71
C ILE A 170 0.24 31.70 -34.50
N VAL A 171 1.33 30.95 -34.67
CA VAL A 171 1.83 30.00 -33.67
C VAL A 171 2.65 30.72 -32.59
N GLU A 172 3.55 31.62 -32.98
CA GLU A 172 4.39 32.40 -32.07
C GLU A 172 4.52 33.86 -32.54
N GLY A 173 4.82 34.78 -31.61
CA GLY A 173 4.98 36.21 -31.89
C GLY A 173 3.76 37.08 -31.57
N GLU A 174 3.79 38.34 -32.04
CA GLU A 174 2.74 39.32 -31.77
C GLU A 174 1.44 38.92 -32.47
N GLY A 175 0.41 38.61 -31.67
CA GLY A 175 -0.89 38.12 -32.16
C GLY A 175 -1.08 36.59 -32.12
N ALA A 176 -0.11 35.85 -31.58
CA ALA A 176 -0.20 34.39 -31.39
C ALA A 176 -1.46 33.94 -30.64
N TYR A 177 -1.95 32.73 -30.96
CA TYR A 177 -3.21 32.21 -30.42
C TYR A 177 -3.11 31.80 -28.95
N LEU A 178 -3.54 32.69 -28.07
CA LEU A 178 -3.66 32.44 -26.63
C LEU A 178 -4.99 31.76 -26.25
N GLY A 179 -6.04 31.85 -27.07
CA GLY A 179 -7.26 31.06 -26.87
C GLY A 179 -7.95 31.27 -25.50
N PRO A 180 -8.35 30.20 -24.80
CA PRO A 180 -8.76 30.23 -23.39
C PRO A 180 -7.66 30.69 -22.41
N TRP A 181 -6.38 30.56 -22.76
CA TRP A 181 -5.23 30.86 -21.90
C TRP A 181 -4.76 32.34 -21.92
N ALA A 182 -5.42 33.22 -22.68
CA ALA A 182 -5.13 34.66 -22.64
C ALA A 182 -5.27 35.23 -21.21
N LYS A 183 -4.15 35.77 -20.69
CA LYS A 183 -3.98 36.28 -19.32
C LYS A 183 -4.79 37.55 -19.06
N TYR A 184 -4.94 37.92 -17.79
CA TYR A 184 -5.43 39.24 -17.38
C TYR A 184 -4.25 40.20 -17.14
N GLN A 185 -4.40 41.46 -17.55
CA GLN A 185 -3.35 42.50 -17.48
C GLN A 185 -2.93 42.89 -16.04
N SER A 186 -3.62 42.39 -15.02
CA SER A 186 -3.27 42.58 -13.61
C SER A 186 -2.34 41.51 -13.04
N ASP A 187 -2.11 40.41 -13.77
CA ASP A 187 -1.40 39.24 -13.25
C ASP A 187 0.13 39.30 -13.50
N ASP A 188 0.63 40.36 -14.17
CA ASP A 188 2.07 40.57 -14.42
C ASP A 188 2.82 41.18 -13.21
N HIS A 189 2.31 40.96 -11.99
CA HIS A 189 3.10 41.13 -10.77
C HIS A 189 4.07 39.95 -10.63
N TYR A 190 5.21 40.09 -11.30
CA TYR A 190 6.42 39.34 -10.98
C TYR A 190 6.77 39.64 -9.52
N TYR A 191 6.83 38.61 -8.66
CA TYR A 191 7.38 38.74 -7.31
C TYR A 191 8.90 38.88 -7.44
N ASP A 192 9.36 40.11 -7.67
CA ASP A 192 10.77 40.44 -7.67
C ASP A 192 11.23 40.72 -6.23
N GLU A 193 12.02 39.80 -5.66
CA GLU A 193 12.61 39.98 -4.32
C GLU A 193 13.82 40.95 -4.33
N ARG A 194 14.13 41.63 -5.45
CA ARG A 194 15.34 42.47 -5.56
C ARG A 194 15.16 43.80 -6.33
N ALA A 195 14.29 44.68 -5.83
CA ALA A 195 14.43 46.14 -6.03
C ALA A 195 13.57 46.96 -5.05
N VAL A 196 14.16 47.42 -3.93
CA VAL A 196 13.62 48.54 -3.14
C VAL A 196 14.79 49.46 -2.78
N ASP A 197 14.91 50.57 -3.49
CA ASP A 197 15.85 51.67 -3.20
C ASP A 197 15.06 53.01 -3.27
N GLY A 198 14.95 53.69 -2.12
CA GLY A 198 14.46 55.07 -1.88
C GLY A 198 13.00 55.42 -2.27
N ASP A 199 12.22 56.25 -1.57
CA ASP A 199 12.27 56.96 -0.27
C ASP A 199 10.78 57.28 0.10
N GLU A 200 10.31 57.58 1.32
CA GLU A 200 10.90 57.83 2.65
C GLU A 200 9.85 57.47 3.75
N ALA A 201 10.23 57.63 5.03
CA ALA A 201 9.39 57.93 6.21
C ALA A 201 8.66 56.82 7.03
N GLU A 202 8.94 56.89 8.35
CA GLU A 202 8.29 56.28 9.52
C GLU A 202 8.38 54.75 9.75
N GLY A 203 9.23 54.33 10.71
CA GLY A 203 8.97 53.07 11.40
C GLY A 203 10.08 52.34 12.18
N ASP A 204 11.28 52.88 12.36
CA ASP A 204 12.38 52.16 13.04
C ASP A 204 12.01 51.69 14.47
N ARG A 205 12.05 50.36 14.69
CA ARG A 205 12.21 49.72 16.00
C ARG A 205 12.98 48.40 15.90
N GLU A 206 14.29 48.54 16.08
CA GLU A 206 15.11 47.74 17.00
C GLU A 206 14.76 46.25 17.16
N LEU A 207 15.55 45.39 16.50
CA LEU A 207 15.85 44.04 16.99
C LEU A 207 17.37 43.80 16.89
N ALA A 208 18.10 44.48 17.76
CA ALA A 208 19.52 44.23 18.02
C ALA A 208 19.75 44.12 19.53
N SER A 209 20.06 42.90 19.98
CA SER A 209 20.74 42.66 21.25
C SER A 209 21.56 41.38 21.09
N ASP A 210 22.85 41.58 20.90
CA ASP A 210 23.94 40.92 21.61
C ASP A 210 23.81 39.41 21.88
N GLU A 211 24.66 38.63 21.22
CA GLU A 211 25.70 37.89 21.95
C GLU A 211 26.91 37.61 21.03
N GLU A 212 28.10 37.76 21.60
CA GLU A 212 29.41 37.82 20.95
C GLU A 212 30.07 36.43 20.91
N TYR A 213 30.54 35.97 19.75
CA TYR A 213 31.62 34.98 19.69
C TYR A 213 32.59 35.19 18.51
N VAL A 214 33.84 34.81 18.79
CA VAL A 214 35.07 35.15 18.08
C VAL A 214 35.26 34.29 16.81
N TYR A 215 35.83 34.90 15.77
CA TYR A 215 36.26 34.25 14.52
C TYR A 215 37.48 33.34 14.74
N GLU A 216 37.48 32.18 14.08
CA GLU A 216 38.66 31.67 13.36
C GLU A 216 38.15 30.72 12.26
N ASP A 217 38.29 31.17 11.00
CA ASP A 217 37.99 30.43 9.76
C ASP A 217 39.07 29.32 9.53
N GLU A 218 39.02 28.38 8.57
CA GLU A 218 38.43 28.33 7.22
C GLU A 218 38.03 26.88 6.82
N ASP A 219 37.26 26.76 5.74
CA ASP A 219 37.25 25.65 4.76
C ASP A 219 36.86 24.21 5.19
N GLU A 220 35.55 23.96 5.35
CA GLU A 220 34.76 22.90 4.69
C GLU A 220 33.38 22.78 5.37
N LEU A 221 32.33 23.46 4.85
CA LEU A 221 30.88 23.17 5.05
C LEU A 221 29.97 24.33 4.55
N ASP A 222 29.91 24.59 3.24
CA ASP A 222 28.96 25.60 2.70
C ASP A 222 27.98 25.00 1.66
N ALA A 223 26.87 24.47 2.18
CA ALA A 223 25.65 24.14 1.41
C ALA A 223 24.42 23.86 2.30
N ALA A 224 24.44 24.16 3.61
CA ALA A 224 23.44 23.62 4.54
C ALA A 224 23.11 24.48 5.77
N GLN A 225 22.78 25.77 5.60
CA GLN A 225 21.85 26.47 6.51
C GLN A 225 21.37 27.83 5.96
N ALA A 226 20.12 27.88 5.54
CA ALA A 226 19.32 29.11 5.49
C ALA A 226 18.06 28.89 6.35
N PRO A 227 17.65 29.85 7.20
CA PRO A 227 16.54 29.66 8.13
C PRO A 227 15.18 29.66 7.40
N PRO A 228 14.21 28.81 7.78
CA PRO A 228 12.94 28.67 7.07
C PRO A 228 11.96 29.82 7.40
N SER A 229 11.91 30.83 6.53
CA SER A 229 10.98 31.97 6.61
C SER A 229 9.60 31.70 5.98
N HIS A 230 9.06 30.49 6.12
CA HIS A 230 7.62 30.27 5.90
C HIS A 230 7.08 29.06 6.69
N ILE A 231 6.07 29.30 7.51
CA ILE A 231 5.21 28.23 8.04
C ILE A 231 4.34 27.74 6.85
N PRO A 232 4.39 26.46 6.45
CA PRO A 232 3.50 25.95 5.42
C PRO A 232 2.03 25.98 5.89
N PRO A 233 1.06 26.26 4.99
CA PRO A 233 -0.35 26.12 5.35
C PRO A 233 -0.65 24.68 5.78
N PRO A 234 -1.66 24.46 6.65
CA PRO A 234 -1.98 23.11 7.14
C PRO A 234 -2.38 22.21 5.97
N MET A 235 -1.56 21.20 5.68
CA MET A 235 -1.80 20.29 4.56
C MET A 235 -3.14 19.55 4.75
N ASP A 236 -3.93 19.52 3.68
CA ASP A 236 -5.09 18.65 3.58
C ASP A 236 -4.66 17.18 3.76
N LYS A 237 -5.39 16.44 4.60
CA LYS A 237 -5.09 15.04 4.99
C LYS A 237 -5.29 14.00 3.88
N LEU A 238 -5.28 14.44 2.61
CA LEU A 238 -5.31 13.60 1.42
C LEU A 238 -3.96 13.58 0.67
N ALA A 239 -2.96 14.34 1.12
CA ALA A 239 -1.60 14.33 0.57
C ALA A 239 -0.64 13.37 1.32
N THR A 240 -0.93 12.07 1.30
CA THR A 240 0.07 11.01 1.58
C THR A 240 0.29 10.06 0.39
N ASP A 241 -0.18 10.46 -0.79
CA ASP A 241 0.39 9.96 -2.04
C ASP A 241 1.80 10.53 -2.19
N TYR A 242 2.79 9.71 -1.80
CA TYR A 242 4.14 9.82 -2.32
C TYR A 242 4.03 9.93 -3.85
N GLN A 243 4.41 11.08 -4.41
CA GLN A 243 4.52 11.25 -5.85
C GLN A 243 5.39 10.12 -6.41
N ASP A 244 4.94 9.48 -7.49
CA ASP A 244 5.74 8.46 -8.16
C ASP A 244 6.97 9.15 -8.79
N ASP A 245 8.14 8.96 -8.16
CA ASP A 245 9.49 9.31 -8.66
C ASP A 245 9.91 8.47 -9.89
N SER A 246 8.97 8.33 -10.83
CA SER A 246 9.10 7.77 -12.17
C SER A 246 10.10 8.55 -13.05
N THR A 247 10.59 9.68 -12.56
CA THR A 247 11.60 10.57 -13.16
C THR A 247 13.04 10.12 -12.94
N THR A 248 13.30 9.09 -12.13
CA THR A 248 14.66 8.52 -11.99
C THR A 248 15.06 7.78 -13.26
N ALA A 249 15.86 8.43 -14.11
CA ALA A 249 16.37 7.85 -15.34
C ALA A 249 17.18 6.58 -15.07
N GLU A 250 16.87 5.48 -15.76
CA GLU A 250 17.68 4.28 -15.71
C GLU A 250 19.01 4.50 -16.45
N THR A 251 20.10 4.17 -15.77
CA THR A 251 21.45 4.18 -16.32
C THR A 251 22.07 2.81 -16.15
N THR A 252 22.87 2.38 -17.13
CA THR A 252 23.73 1.21 -16.94
C THR A 252 25.13 1.51 -17.40
N GLU A 253 26.08 1.04 -16.60
CA GLU A 253 27.50 1.21 -16.84
C GLU A 253 28.09 -0.16 -17.09
N PHE A 254 28.76 -0.32 -18.22
CA PHE A 254 29.55 -1.50 -18.51
C PHE A 254 30.98 -1.25 -18.01
N HIS A 255 31.46 -2.14 -17.14
CA HIS A 255 32.76 -2.04 -16.45
C HIS A 255 33.78 -3.05 -16.98
N GLY A 256 33.35 -4.03 -17.78
CA GLY A 256 34.24 -4.97 -18.46
C GLY A 256 35.07 -4.28 -19.56
N ARG A 257 36.14 -4.96 -19.99
CA ARG A 257 37.09 -4.39 -20.98
C ARG A 257 36.47 -4.19 -22.36
N GLU A 258 35.73 -5.19 -22.83
CA GLU A 258 35.09 -5.23 -24.15
C GLU A 258 33.70 -5.86 -23.99
N GLN A 259 32.66 -5.26 -24.58
CA GLN A 259 31.29 -5.78 -24.49
C GLN A 259 31.04 -6.99 -25.39
N PHE A 260 31.81 -7.08 -26.49
CA PHE A 260 31.72 -8.12 -27.50
C PHE A 260 33.08 -8.79 -27.67
N ASP A 261 33.09 -10.10 -27.85
CA ASP A 261 34.29 -10.83 -28.26
C ASP A 261 34.61 -10.61 -29.75
N TYR A 262 35.72 -11.18 -30.21
CA TYR A 262 36.16 -11.16 -31.60
C TYR A 262 35.19 -11.84 -32.60
N GLN A 263 34.16 -12.55 -32.10
CA GLN A 263 33.09 -13.17 -32.90
C GLN A 263 31.76 -12.37 -32.81
N GLY A 264 31.75 -11.22 -32.14
CA GLY A 264 30.56 -10.39 -31.93
C GLY A 264 29.61 -10.91 -30.86
N ARG A 265 30.03 -11.85 -30.00
CA ARG A 265 29.22 -12.42 -28.91
C ARG A 265 29.40 -11.62 -27.64
N THR A 266 28.33 -11.48 -26.87
CA THR A 266 28.35 -10.81 -25.56
C THR A 266 28.86 -11.76 -24.46
N TYR A 267 29.14 -11.21 -23.28
CA TYR A 267 29.53 -11.97 -22.07
C TYR A 267 28.49 -13.01 -21.59
N MET A 268 27.30 -13.06 -22.20
CA MET A 268 26.29 -14.10 -21.98
C MET A 268 26.54 -15.41 -22.72
N HIS A 269 27.45 -15.43 -23.70
CA HIS A 269 27.77 -16.67 -24.39
C HIS A 269 28.53 -17.60 -23.44
N ILE A 270 27.90 -18.72 -23.09
CA ILE A 270 28.46 -19.75 -22.20
C ILE A 270 29.89 -20.12 -22.65
N PRO A 271 30.91 -19.90 -21.79
CA PRO A 271 32.31 -20.21 -22.11
C PRO A 271 32.52 -21.64 -22.65
N GLN A 272 33.57 -21.79 -23.46
CA GLN A 272 33.99 -23.06 -24.09
C GLN A 272 35.48 -23.36 -23.91
N ASP A 273 36.22 -22.39 -23.39
CA ASP A 273 37.65 -22.40 -23.07
C ASP A 273 37.97 -22.89 -21.66
N LEU A 274 36.93 -23.11 -20.84
CA LEU A 274 37.04 -23.78 -19.55
C LEU A 274 37.17 -25.29 -19.73
N ASP A 275 37.99 -25.94 -18.91
CA ASP A 275 38.12 -27.41 -18.82
C ASP A 275 36.84 -28.13 -18.31
N ILE A 276 35.74 -27.39 -18.15
CA ILE A 276 34.47 -27.83 -17.56
C ILE A 276 33.33 -27.50 -18.53
N ASP A 277 32.53 -28.51 -18.86
CA ASP A 277 31.37 -28.36 -19.74
C ASP A 277 30.13 -27.86 -18.98
N LEU A 278 29.85 -26.56 -19.13
CA LEU A 278 28.73 -25.85 -18.51
C LEU A 278 27.37 -26.04 -19.23
N ARG A 279 27.27 -26.89 -20.26
CA ARG A 279 26.03 -27.10 -21.05
C ARG A 279 25.19 -28.30 -20.59
N ARG A 280 25.72 -29.09 -19.66
CA ARG A 280 25.10 -30.30 -19.08
C ARG A 280 23.77 -29.98 -18.38
N GLU A 281 23.06 -31.04 -18.00
CA GLU A 281 21.89 -30.89 -17.14
C GLU A 281 22.32 -30.64 -15.68
N PRO A 282 21.75 -29.61 -15.01
CA PRO A 282 22.06 -29.32 -13.61
C PRO A 282 21.83 -30.54 -12.71
N GLY A 283 22.73 -30.77 -11.76
CA GLY A 283 22.65 -31.92 -10.84
C GLY A 283 23.16 -33.26 -11.40
N SER A 284 23.67 -33.29 -12.63
CA SER A 284 24.36 -34.47 -13.19
C SER A 284 25.69 -34.79 -12.48
N THR A 285 26.31 -33.79 -11.84
CA THR A 285 27.55 -33.92 -11.07
C THR A 285 27.26 -34.02 -9.57
N LYS A 286 27.94 -34.91 -8.86
CA LYS A 286 27.85 -35.01 -7.39
C LYS A 286 28.48 -33.79 -6.71
N ASN A 287 27.77 -33.15 -5.79
CA ASN A 287 28.24 -31.98 -5.07
C ASN A 287 29.12 -32.34 -3.84
N PHE A 288 29.97 -31.39 -3.48
CA PHE A 288 30.81 -31.37 -2.28
C PHE A 288 30.61 -30.04 -1.54
N ILE A 289 31.00 -29.98 -0.27
CA ILE A 289 30.95 -28.73 0.50
C ILE A 289 32.28 -28.00 0.34
N PRO A 290 32.26 -26.68 0.06
CA PRO A 290 33.48 -25.91 -0.14
C PRO A 290 34.32 -25.81 1.12
N LYS A 291 35.61 -25.45 0.98
CA LYS A 291 36.56 -25.33 2.10
C LYS A 291 37.38 -24.05 2.10
N LYS A 292 37.50 -23.39 0.96
CA LYS A 292 38.35 -22.22 0.74
C LYS A 292 37.54 -21.09 0.12
N LEU A 293 37.93 -19.87 0.46
CA LEU A 293 37.48 -18.66 -0.21
C LEU A 293 38.38 -18.45 -1.45
N ILE A 294 37.83 -18.52 -2.66
CA ILE A 294 38.55 -18.18 -3.90
C ILE A 294 38.64 -16.67 -4.06
N HIS A 295 37.50 -15.98 -3.96
CA HIS A 295 37.37 -14.58 -4.36
C HIS A 295 36.38 -13.81 -3.50
N THR A 296 36.48 -12.48 -3.54
CA THR A 296 35.66 -11.57 -2.73
C THR A 296 35.41 -10.29 -3.50
N TRP A 297 34.16 -10.05 -3.88
CA TRP A 297 33.73 -8.85 -4.60
C TRP A 297 33.28 -7.77 -3.61
N ARG A 298 33.80 -6.55 -3.80
CA ARG A 298 33.55 -5.37 -2.95
C ARG A 298 33.17 -4.16 -3.82
N SER A 299 31.93 -4.10 -4.29
CA SER A 299 31.39 -2.93 -5.04
C SER A 299 30.05 -2.41 -4.50
N HIS A 300 29.25 -3.23 -3.82
CA HIS A 300 28.04 -2.75 -3.16
C HIS A 300 28.40 -1.98 -1.88
N THR A 301 27.72 -0.85 -1.67
CA THR A 301 27.92 0.01 -0.49
C THR A 301 27.01 -0.37 0.68
N LYS A 302 25.98 -1.19 0.41
CA LYS A 302 24.99 -1.65 1.39
C LYS A 302 24.77 -3.16 1.28
N ALA A 303 24.04 -3.70 2.25
CA ALA A 303 23.64 -5.10 2.34
C ALA A 303 23.14 -5.71 1.02
N ILE A 304 23.60 -6.92 0.72
CA ILE A 304 23.13 -7.70 -0.44
C ILE A 304 21.81 -8.40 -0.06
N THR A 305 20.80 -8.27 -0.92
CA THR A 305 19.42 -8.74 -0.67
C THR A 305 19.06 -9.97 -1.51
N SER A 306 19.68 -10.12 -2.69
CA SER A 306 19.56 -11.30 -3.54
C SER A 306 20.87 -11.63 -4.26
N LEU A 307 21.14 -12.93 -4.39
CA LEU A 307 22.21 -13.50 -5.22
C LEU A 307 21.61 -14.64 -6.04
N ARG A 308 21.86 -14.61 -7.35
CA ARG A 308 21.38 -15.61 -8.31
C ARG A 308 22.46 -15.91 -9.35
N PHE A 309 22.83 -17.18 -9.50
CA PHE A 309 23.62 -17.60 -10.65
C PHE A 309 22.79 -17.52 -11.95
N PHE A 310 23.49 -17.33 -13.06
CA PHE A 310 22.90 -17.41 -14.39
C PHE A 310 22.23 -18.78 -14.62
N PRO A 311 21.00 -18.82 -15.15
CA PRO A 311 20.25 -20.06 -15.30
C PRO A 311 20.99 -21.09 -16.16
N ARG A 312 20.85 -22.36 -15.80
CA ARG A 312 21.51 -23.54 -16.39
C ARG A 312 23.04 -23.55 -16.26
N SER A 313 23.78 -22.54 -16.72
CA SER A 313 25.24 -22.63 -16.88
C SER A 313 26.06 -22.01 -15.75
N GLY A 314 25.53 -21.05 -14.99
CA GLY A 314 26.20 -20.45 -13.82
C GLY A 314 27.43 -19.58 -14.09
N HIS A 315 27.78 -19.33 -15.35
CA HIS A 315 28.98 -18.54 -15.73
C HIS A 315 28.94 -17.07 -15.29
N LEU A 316 27.74 -16.48 -15.17
CA LEU A 316 27.53 -15.15 -14.59
C LEU A 316 26.86 -15.25 -13.22
N LEU A 317 27.08 -14.24 -12.39
CA LEU A 317 26.42 -14.04 -11.11
C LEU A 317 25.70 -12.69 -11.10
N LEU A 318 24.41 -12.69 -10.78
CA LEU A 318 23.64 -11.47 -10.48
C LEU A 318 23.63 -11.23 -8.97
N SER A 319 24.02 -10.04 -8.56
CA SER A 319 23.82 -9.51 -7.21
C SER A 319 22.88 -8.32 -7.23
N ALA A 320 22.08 -8.19 -6.17
CA ALA A 320 21.29 -7.00 -5.91
C ALA A 320 21.40 -6.61 -4.44
N ALA A 321 21.38 -5.31 -4.18
CA ALA A 321 21.62 -4.77 -2.85
C ALA A 321 20.65 -3.65 -2.47
N ALA A 322 20.71 -3.30 -1.19
CA ALA A 322 19.94 -2.21 -0.60
C ALA A 322 20.41 -0.80 -1.02
N ASP A 323 21.45 -0.71 -1.86
CA ASP A 323 21.91 0.52 -2.52
C ASP A 323 21.06 0.91 -3.74
N GLY A 324 20.12 0.05 -4.18
CA GLY A 324 19.29 0.30 -5.35
C GLY A 324 19.95 -0.14 -6.66
N GLN A 325 21.12 -0.77 -6.61
CA GLN A 325 21.86 -1.27 -7.76
C GLN A 325 21.76 -2.80 -7.87
N ALA A 326 21.59 -3.28 -9.11
CA ALA A 326 21.92 -4.66 -9.46
C ALA A 326 23.25 -4.69 -10.22
N LYS A 327 24.04 -5.75 -10.04
CA LYS A 327 25.36 -5.91 -10.67
C LYS A 327 25.51 -7.33 -11.22
N ILE A 328 26.11 -7.44 -12.41
CA ILE A 328 26.46 -8.72 -13.02
C ILE A 328 27.99 -8.89 -12.98
N TRP A 329 28.41 -10.07 -12.53
CA TRP A 329 29.80 -10.47 -12.35
C TRP A 329 30.13 -11.68 -13.21
N ASP A 330 31.36 -11.73 -13.71
CA ASP A 330 31.97 -12.97 -14.19
C ASP A 330 32.32 -13.88 -12.99
N ALA A 331 32.09 -15.19 -13.11
CA ALA A 331 32.48 -16.18 -12.09
C ALA A 331 33.85 -16.83 -12.35
N TYR A 332 34.42 -16.72 -13.55
CA TYR A 332 35.52 -17.58 -14.03
C TYR A 332 36.80 -16.86 -14.43
N HIS A 333 36.78 -16.05 -15.49
CA HIS A 333 37.97 -15.55 -16.19
C HIS A 333 38.72 -14.49 -15.39
N SER A 334 38.20 -13.26 -15.42
CA SER A 334 38.72 -12.10 -14.70
C SER A 334 38.06 -11.99 -13.32
N ARG A 335 36.88 -12.59 -13.14
CA ARG A 335 35.97 -12.38 -11.99
C ARG A 335 35.64 -10.90 -11.80
N GLU A 336 35.64 -10.12 -12.87
CA GLU A 336 35.42 -8.68 -12.80
C GLU A 336 33.92 -8.31 -12.76
N LEU A 337 33.65 -7.07 -12.38
CA LEU A 337 32.32 -6.46 -12.54
C LEU A 337 32.10 -6.24 -14.03
N LEU A 338 31.08 -6.87 -14.61
CA LEU A 338 30.75 -6.71 -16.02
C LEU A 338 29.83 -5.51 -16.24
N ARG A 339 28.73 -5.42 -15.49
CA ARG A 339 27.73 -4.35 -15.64
C ARG A 339 27.09 -3.96 -14.31
N THR A 340 26.90 -2.65 -14.12
CA THR A 340 26.04 -2.09 -13.06
C THR A 340 24.73 -1.60 -13.68
N PHE A 341 23.62 -1.87 -12.98
CA PHE A 341 22.27 -1.42 -13.32
C PHE A 341 21.77 -0.50 -12.22
N SER A 342 21.52 0.76 -12.57
CA SER A 342 21.03 1.80 -11.67
C SER A 342 19.72 2.39 -12.20
N GLY A 343 18.79 2.67 -11.31
CA GLY A 343 17.46 3.17 -11.70
C GLY A 343 16.35 2.85 -10.71
N HIS A 344 16.61 2.07 -9.66
CA HIS A 344 15.70 2.02 -8.51
C HIS A 344 16.04 3.16 -7.54
N SER A 345 15.01 3.83 -7.04
CA SER A 345 15.14 4.93 -6.06
C SER A 345 15.39 4.39 -4.63
N LYS A 346 14.94 3.15 -4.37
CA LYS A 346 15.08 2.48 -3.06
C LYS A 346 15.71 1.10 -3.19
N ALA A 347 16.02 0.51 -2.05
CA ALA A 347 16.61 -0.82 -1.90
C ALA A 347 15.83 -1.90 -2.68
N ILE A 348 16.57 -2.71 -3.46
CA ILE A 348 16.03 -3.87 -4.18
C ILE A 348 15.71 -4.98 -3.17
N THR A 349 14.50 -5.53 -3.22
CA THR A 349 14.00 -6.57 -2.32
C THR A 349 14.42 -7.98 -2.75
N ASP A 350 14.25 -8.28 -4.03
CA ASP A 350 14.52 -9.60 -4.62
C ASP A 350 14.79 -9.48 -6.13
N THR A 351 15.43 -10.51 -6.69
CA THR A 351 15.71 -10.62 -8.12
C THR A 351 15.50 -12.04 -8.63
N ASP A 352 15.15 -12.16 -9.91
CA ASP A 352 15.04 -13.45 -10.58
C ASP A 352 15.39 -13.35 -12.07
N PHE A 353 16.04 -14.40 -12.59
CA PHE A 353 16.36 -14.50 -14.02
C PHE A 353 15.18 -15.11 -14.79
N HIS A 354 14.96 -14.63 -16.01
CA HIS A 354 14.15 -15.35 -16.98
C HIS A 354 14.82 -16.71 -17.29
N PRO A 355 14.08 -17.80 -17.61
CA PRO A 355 14.68 -19.14 -17.78
C PRO A 355 15.75 -19.25 -18.88
N THR A 356 15.71 -18.38 -19.90
CA THR A 356 16.76 -18.26 -20.94
C THR A 356 17.99 -17.46 -20.49
N GLY A 357 17.85 -16.66 -19.43
CA GLY A 357 18.83 -15.72 -18.92
C GLY A 357 18.99 -14.42 -19.71
N THR A 358 18.21 -14.18 -20.77
CA THR A 358 18.27 -12.97 -21.62
C THR A 358 17.65 -11.72 -20.99
N THR A 359 16.89 -11.90 -19.91
CA THR A 359 16.32 -10.81 -19.12
C THR A 359 16.27 -11.22 -17.65
N PHE A 360 16.16 -10.23 -16.76
CA PHE A 360 15.94 -10.44 -15.33
C PHE A 360 15.00 -9.39 -14.76
N LEU A 361 14.34 -9.73 -13.65
CA LEU A 361 13.48 -8.82 -12.91
C LEU A 361 14.17 -8.34 -11.64
N THR A 362 14.00 -7.06 -11.32
CA THR A 362 14.35 -6.46 -10.03
C THR A 362 13.10 -5.89 -9.38
N ALA A 363 12.85 -6.31 -8.14
CA ALA A 363 11.77 -5.79 -7.29
C ALA A 363 12.35 -4.80 -6.28
N SER A 364 11.69 -3.68 -5.98
CA SER A 364 12.21 -2.70 -5.03
C SER A 364 11.14 -2.10 -4.11
N TYR A 365 11.57 -1.59 -2.95
CA TYR A 365 10.75 -0.79 -2.05
C TYR A 365 10.27 0.54 -2.64
N ASP A 366 10.72 0.92 -3.85
CA ASP A 366 10.17 2.04 -4.62
C ASP A 366 8.82 1.73 -5.30
N ARG A 367 8.25 0.53 -5.05
CA ARG A 367 6.97 0.04 -5.60
C ARG A 367 7.02 -0.33 -7.09
N GLN A 368 8.20 -0.25 -7.71
CA GLN A 368 8.41 -0.63 -9.09
C GLN A 368 9.06 -2.01 -9.19
N ILE A 369 8.65 -2.76 -10.20
CA ILE A 369 9.34 -3.93 -10.70
C ILE A 369 9.91 -3.54 -12.07
N LYS A 370 11.22 -3.70 -12.28
CA LYS A 370 11.87 -3.37 -13.55
C LYS A 370 12.36 -4.65 -14.22
N LEU A 371 12.06 -4.77 -15.52
CA LEU A 371 12.56 -5.83 -16.40
C LEU A 371 13.77 -5.29 -17.15
N TRP A 372 14.91 -5.95 -16.97
CA TRP A 372 16.18 -5.55 -17.54
C TRP A 372 16.67 -6.56 -18.58
N ASP A 373 17.23 -6.04 -19.65
CA ASP A 373 18.01 -6.76 -20.63
C ASP A 373 19.42 -7.01 -20.06
N THR A 374 19.81 -8.29 -19.96
CA THR A 374 21.10 -8.71 -19.39
C THR A 374 22.30 -8.37 -20.28
N GLU A 375 22.14 -8.25 -21.59
CA GLU A 375 23.23 -8.03 -22.55
C GLU A 375 23.54 -6.55 -22.73
N TYR A 376 22.49 -5.75 -22.96
CA TYR A 376 22.61 -4.33 -23.29
C TYR A 376 22.37 -3.39 -22.11
N GLY A 377 21.83 -3.90 -21.00
CA GLY A 377 21.50 -3.09 -19.82
C GLY A 377 20.18 -2.33 -19.91
N LYS A 378 19.42 -2.46 -20.99
CA LYS A 378 18.21 -1.63 -21.19
C LYS A 378 17.10 -2.04 -20.23
N CYS A 379 16.44 -1.05 -19.62
CA CYS A 379 15.16 -1.26 -18.94
C CYS A 379 14.08 -1.48 -20.02
N VAL A 380 13.65 -2.74 -20.17
CA VAL A 380 12.68 -3.19 -21.19
C VAL A 380 11.26 -2.82 -20.78
N GLY A 381 10.95 -2.92 -19.48
CA GLY A 381 9.60 -2.70 -18.96
C GLY A 381 9.60 -2.31 -17.49
N ARG A 382 8.59 -1.54 -17.09
CA ARG A 382 8.32 -1.13 -15.72
C ARG A 382 6.91 -1.58 -15.36
N PHE A 383 6.75 -2.24 -14.22
CA PHE A 383 5.48 -2.77 -13.73
C PHE A 383 5.26 -2.25 -12.32
N SER A 384 4.08 -1.70 -12.05
CA SER A 384 3.71 -1.20 -10.73
C SER A 384 2.24 -1.44 -10.45
N THR A 385 1.93 -1.68 -9.19
CA THR A 385 0.57 -1.73 -8.63
C THR A 385 0.37 -0.65 -7.57
N GLY A 386 1.30 0.32 -7.45
CA GLY A 386 1.33 1.30 -6.36
C GLY A 386 1.68 0.73 -4.97
N LYS A 387 2.05 -0.56 -4.89
CA LYS A 387 2.38 -1.30 -3.66
C LYS A 387 3.79 -1.88 -3.76
N THR A 388 4.44 -2.15 -2.63
CA THR A 388 5.83 -2.63 -2.62
C THR A 388 5.91 -4.14 -2.90
N PRO A 389 6.64 -4.60 -3.94
CA PRO A 389 6.94 -6.02 -4.16
C PRO A 389 8.03 -6.51 -3.19
N HIS A 390 7.80 -7.67 -2.55
CA HIS A 390 8.77 -8.32 -1.67
C HIS A 390 9.53 -9.47 -2.34
N VAL A 391 8.87 -10.20 -3.23
CA VAL A 391 9.41 -11.37 -3.95
C VAL A 391 8.92 -11.36 -5.38
N VAL A 392 9.78 -11.73 -6.32
CA VAL A 392 9.41 -11.89 -7.74
C VAL A 392 9.98 -13.20 -8.26
N ARG A 393 9.17 -13.96 -9.01
CA ARG A 393 9.61 -15.18 -9.70
C ARG A 393 9.05 -15.26 -11.11
N PHE A 394 9.91 -15.52 -12.08
CA PHE A 394 9.49 -15.92 -13.42
C PHE A 394 8.87 -17.31 -13.41
N ASN A 395 7.95 -17.58 -14.33
CA ASN A 395 7.51 -18.94 -14.58
C ASN A 395 8.68 -19.75 -15.22
N PRO A 396 9.15 -20.87 -14.63
CA PRO A 396 10.23 -21.66 -15.20
C PRO A 396 9.83 -22.46 -16.45
N ALA A 397 8.52 -22.55 -16.77
CA ALA A 397 8.03 -23.23 -17.96
C ALA A 397 8.29 -22.38 -19.23
N PRO A 398 8.98 -22.90 -20.27
CA PRO A 398 9.34 -22.12 -21.46
C PRO A 398 8.15 -21.45 -22.18
N GLU A 399 7.00 -22.11 -22.24
CA GLU A 399 5.77 -21.60 -22.88
C GLU A 399 5.23 -20.33 -22.21
N LEU A 400 5.34 -20.27 -20.88
CA LEU A 400 4.77 -19.23 -20.02
C LEU A 400 5.84 -18.31 -19.40
N ALA A 401 7.09 -18.41 -19.87
CA ALA A 401 8.22 -17.65 -19.33
C ALA A 401 8.08 -16.12 -19.50
N HIS A 402 7.19 -15.69 -20.41
CA HIS A 402 6.78 -14.30 -20.57
C HIS A 402 5.91 -13.78 -19.41
N GLU A 403 5.44 -14.64 -18.51
CA GLU A 403 4.69 -14.27 -17.32
C GLU A 403 5.52 -14.44 -16.03
N PHE A 404 5.29 -13.55 -15.06
CA PHE A 404 5.92 -13.64 -13.74
C PHE A 404 4.91 -13.38 -12.61
N LEU A 405 5.24 -13.91 -11.43
CA LEU A 405 4.50 -13.68 -10.19
C LEU A 405 5.26 -12.70 -9.29
N ALA A 406 4.56 -11.71 -8.76
CA ALA A 406 5.04 -10.75 -7.78
C ALA A 406 4.26 -10.89 -6.47
N GLY A 407 4.95 -11.17 -5.36
CA GLY A 407 4.38 -11.17 -4.03
C GLY A 407 4.43 -9.77 -3.44
N MET A 408 3.26 -9.15 -3.23
CA MET A 408 3.16 -7.76 -2.79
C MET A 408 3.02 -7.64 -1.27
N SER A 409 3.30 -6.45 -0.72
CA SER A 409 2.99 -6.10 0.67
C SER A 409 1.49 -6.06 0.94
N ASP A 410 0.68 -5.75 -0.08
CA ASP A 410 -0.78 -5.66 0.00
C ASP A 410 -1.48 -7.03 -0.02
N LYS A 411 -0.83 -8.06 0.50
CA LYS A 411 -1.32 -9.45 0.65
C LYS A 411 -1.65 -10.19 -0.64
N LYS A 412 -1.72 -9.49 -1.77
CA LYS A 412 -1.98 -10.03 -3.09
C LYS A 412 -0.69 -10.55 -3.73
N ILE A 413 -0.79 -11.71 -4.37
CA ILE A 413 0.16 -12.10 -5.41
C ILE A 413 -0.42 -11.59 -6.73
N VAL A 414 0.42 -10.97 -7.55
CA VAL A 414 0.02 -10.41 -8.84
C VAL A 414 0.75 -11.16 -9.95
N GLN A 415 0.03 -11.50 -11.02
CA GLN A 415 0.58 -12.11 -12.24
C GLN A 415 0.62 -11.06 -13.35
N PHE A 416 1.78 -10.87 -13.95
CA PHE A 416 2.01 -9.90 -15.04
C PHE A 416 2.49 -10.60 -16.30
N ASP A 417 2.02 -10.16 -17.48
CA ASP A 417 2.63 -10.48 -18.78
C ASP A 417 3.67 -9.40 -19.13
N THR A 418 4.93 -9.82 -19.29
CA THR A 418 6.04 -8.93 -19.64
C THR A 418 5.86 -8.20 -20.97
N ARG A 419 5.12 -8.79 -21.93
CA ARG A 419 4.91 -8.22 -23.27
C ARG A 419 3.83 -7.14 -23.27
N SER A 420 2.78 -7.34 -22.47
CA SER A 420 1.62 -6.43 -22.43
C SER A 420 1.78 -5.33 -21.38
N GLY A 421 2.63 -5.51 -20.36
CA GLY A 421 2.64 -4.64 -19.17
C GLY A 421 1.42 -4.84 -18.25
N ALA A 422 0.42 -5.62 -18.69
CA ALA A 422 -0.86 -5.77 -18.04
C ALA A 422 -0.81 -6.79 -16.90
N LEU A 423 -1.64 -6.51 -15.89
CA LEU A 423 -1.98 -7.43 -14.81
C LEU A 423 -2.95 -8.48 -15.37
N VAL A 424 -2.53 -9.75 -15.32
CA VAL A 424 -3.30 -10.89 -15.85
C VAL A 424 -4.22 -11.46 -14.77
N GLN A 425 -3.71 -11.63 -13.54
CA GLN A 425 -4.46 -12.18 -12.40
C GLN A 425 -3.99 -11.63 -11.06
N GLU A 426 -4.86 -11.71 -10.05
CA GLU A 426 -4.56 -11.45 -8.65
C GLU A 426 -4.97 -12.65 -7.78
N TYR A 427 -4.15 -13.00 -6.80
CA TYR A 427 -4.43 -14.02 -5.80
C TYR A 427 -4.44 -13.34 -4.42
N ASP A 428 -5.62 -13.21 -3.80
CA ASP A 428 -5.88 -12.27 -2.71
C ASP A 428 -6.12 -12.92 -1.33
N HIS A 429 -6.07 -14.25 -1.21
CA HIS A 429 -6.50 -14.94 0.00
C HIS A 429 -5.52 -14.87 1.18
N HIS A 430 -4.33 -14.28 1.05
CA HIS A 430 -3.40 -14.09 2.19
C HIS A 430 -3.85 -12.94 3.10
N LEU A 431 -3.53 -13.03 4.40
CA LEU A 431 -3.93 -11.99 5.37
C LEU A 431 -2.85 -10.94 5.64
N ALA A 432 -1.61 -11.19 5.23
CA ALA A 432 -0.44 -10.31 5.40
C ALA A 432 0.47 -10.36 4.15
N ALA A 433 1.54 -9.56 4.15
CA ALA A 433 2.52 -9.50 3.07
C ALA A 433 3.09 -10.89 2.71
N ILE A 434 3.33 -11.11 1.41
CA ILE A 434 3.94 -12.35 0.92
C ILE A 434 5.46 -12.27 1.06
N ASN A 435 6.03 -13.25 1.75
CA ASN A 435 7.47 -13.40 1.95
C ASN A 435 8.12 -14.16 0.79
N THR A 436 7.47 -15.23 0.31
CA THR A 436 8.06 -16.09 -0.73
C THR A 436 7.02 -16.63 -1.70
N ILE A 437 7.49 -16.91 -2.93
CA ILE A 437 6.81 -17.67 -3.97
C ILE A 437 7.82 -18.71 -4.50
N THR A 438 7.36 -19.92 -4.77
CA THR A 438 8.19 -21.00 -5.34
C THR A 438 7.33 -21.91 -6.21
N PHE A 439 7.73 -22.10 -7.46
CA PHE A 439 7.10 -23.02 -8.40
C PHE A 439 7.37 -24.49 -8.02
N VAL A 440 6.35 -25.33 -8.23
CA VAL A 440 6.24 -26.71 -7.74
C VAL A 440 5.42 -27.53 -8.75
N ASP A 441 5.59 -28.85 -8.77
CA ASP A 441 4.79 -29.78 -9.57
C ASP A 441 4.88 -29.44 -11.08
N ASP A 442 6.11 -29.47 -11.60
CA ASP A 442 6.48 -29.12 -12.97
C ASP A 442 5.93 -27.76 -13.45
N ASN A 443 5.98 -26.78 -12.53
CA ASN A 443 5.54 -25.39 -12.69
C ASN A 443 4.02 -25.19 -12.86
N ARG A 444 3.21 -26.27 -12.83
CA ARG A 444 1.74 -26.18 -12.82
C ARG A 444 1.23 -25.51 -11.55
N ARG A 445 1.96 -25.63 -10.45
CA ARG A 445 1.56 -25.14 -9.13
C ARG A 445 2.63 -24.21 -8.57
N PHE A 446 2.24 -23.39 -7.61
CA PHE A 446 3.20 -22.65 -6.80
C PHE A 446 2.78 -22.66 -5.34
N ILE A 447 3.79 -22.67 -4.46
CA ILE A 447 3.61 -22.45 -3.04
C ILE A 447 3.99 -21.00 -2.75
N SER A 448 3.22 -20.35 -1.88
CA SER A 448 3.55 -19.03 -1.35
C SER A 448 3.43 -19.03 0.16
N THR A 449 4.26 -18.20 0.80
CA THR A 449 4.27 -18.00 2.24
C THR A 449 4.13 -16.52 2.55
N SER A 450 3.49 -16.22 3.67
CA SER A 450 3.19 -14.86 4.10
C SER A 450 3.46 -14.69 5.59
N ASP A 451 3.49 -13.43 6.03
CA ASP A 451 3.72 -13.09 7.44
C ASP A 451 2.54 -13.46 8.37
N ASP A 452 1.39 -13.84 7.80
CA ASP A 452 0.24 -14.42 8.52
C ASP A 452 0.51 -15.85 9.08
N LYS A 453 1.75 -16.33 8.95
CA LYS A 453 2.25 -17.65 9.41
C LYS A 453 1.58 -18.82 8.69
N SER A 454 1.07 -18.60 7.48
CA SER A 454 0.51 -19.66 6.65
C SER A 454 1.40 -20.02 5.45
N LEU A 455 1.09 -21.18 4.89
CA LEU A 455 1.55 -21.63 3.58
C LEU A 455 0.30 -21.92 2.74
N ARG A 456 0.21 -21.29 1.56
CA ARG A 456 -0.85 -21.54 0.59
C ARG A 456 -0.25 -22.15 -0.69
N ALA A 457 -0.82 -23.27 -1.13
CA ALA A 457 -0.50 -23.90 -2.40
C ALA A 457 -1.60 -23.60 -3.42
N TRP A 458 -1.20 -23.19 -4.61
CA TRP A 458 -2.06 -22.64 -5.66
C TRP A 458 -1.86 -23.41 -6.97
N GLU A 459 -2.88 -23.40 -7.82
CA GLU A 459 -2.74 -23.77 -9.22
C GLU A 459 -2.43 -22.53 -10.04
N TYR A 460 -1.49 -22.62 -10.99
CA TYR A 460 -1.11 -21.48 -11.80
C TYR A 460 -2.27 -21.06 -12.72
N GLY A 461 -2.59 -19.77 -12.74
CA GLY A 461 -3.72 -19.23 -13.50
C GLY A 461 -5.09 -19.43 -12.84
N ILE A 462 -5.16 -19.84 -11.57
CA ILE A 462 -6.43 -19.98 -10.82
C ILE A 462 -6.30 -19.27 -9.45
N PRO A 463 -7.09 -18.20 -9.17
CA PRO A 463 -6.95 -17.37 -7.97
C PRO A 463 -7.50 -18.00 -6.68
N VAL A 464 -7.66 -19.32 -6.63
CA VAL A 464 -8.20 -20.07 -5.47
C VAL A 464 -7.13 -21.03 -4.95
N PRO A 465 -6.78 -21.03 -3.66
CA PRO A 465 -5.76 -21.90 -3.11
C PRO A 465 -6.27 -23.34 -2.99
N ILE A 466 -5.54 -24.29 -3.56
CA ILE A 466 -5.79 -25.74 -3.42
C ILE A 466 -5.67 -26.15 -1.95
N LYS A 467 -4.66 -25.61 -1.26
CA LYS A 467 -4.36 -25.97 0.12
C LYS A 467 -3.98 -24.74 0.92
N PHE A 468 -4.68 -24.57 2.04
CA PHE A 468 -4.29 -23.70 3.15
C PHE A 468 -3.66 -24.54 4.26
N ILE A 469 -2.52 -24.09 4.79
CA ILE A 469 -1.86 -24.65 5.97
C ILE A 469 -1.52 -23.51 6.91
N ALA A 470 -2.13 -23.50 8.08
CA ALA A 470 -1.74 -22.68 9.21
C ALA A 470 -1.94 -23.50 10.49
N GLU A 471 -0.94 -23.53 11.34
CA GLU A 471 -0.94 -24.25 12.62
C GLU A 471 -0.55 -23.27 13.72
N PRO A 472 -1.13 -23.31 14.94
CA PRO A 472 -0.82 -22.32 15.98
C PRO A 472 0.66 -22.28 16.41
N TYR A 473 1.39 -23.38 16.20
CA TYR A 473 2.83 -23.50 16.47
C TYR A 473 3.73 -23.08 15.30
N MET A 474 3.16 -22.74 14.14
CA MET A 474 3.90 -22.34 12.95
C MET A 474 4.37 -20.89 13.07
N PHE A 475 5.60 -20.63 12.64
CA PHE A 475 6.15 -19.29 12.51
C PHE A 475 6.15 -18.85 11.05
N ALA A 476 6.32 -17.55 10.79
CA ALA A 476 6.42 -17.03 9.44
C ALA A 476 7.58 -17.72 8.70
N LEU A 477 7.30 -18.12 7.45
CA LEU A 477 8.29 -18.73 6.57
C LEU A 477 8.87 -17.64 5.66
N THR A 478 10.14 -17.30 5.86
CA THR A 478 10.76 -16.07 5.32
C THR A 478 11.48 -16.26 3.99
N ARG A 479 12.06 -17.44 3.74
CA ARG A 479 12.71 -17.83 2.48
C ARG A 479 12.40 -19.28 2.12
N ALA A 480 12.47 -19.61 0.84
CA ALA A 480 12.03 -20.88 0.28
C ALA A 480 13.02 -21.42 -0.75
N ALA A 481 13.22 -22.73 -0.74
CA ALA A 481 14.16 -23.44 -1.61
C ALA A 481 13.52 -24.72 -2.17
N PRO A 482 13.22 -24.79 -3.48
CA PRO A 482 12.79 -26.04 -4.09
C PRO A 482 13.95 -27.04 -4.08
N HIS A 483 13.64 -28.32 -3.87
CA HIS A 483 14.60 -29.40 -3.99
C HIS A 483 14.62 -29.91 -5.45
N PRO A 484 15.79 -30.21 -6.07
CA PRO A 484 15.90 -30.55 -7.50
C PRO A 484 14.97 -31.68 -8.00
N ASN A 485 14.73 -32.69 -7.17
CA ASN A 485 13.75 -33.79 -7.42
C ASN A 485 12.26 -33.32 -7.50
N GLY A 486 11.94 -32.03 -7.37
CA GLY A 486 10.57 -31.48 -7.43
C GLY A 486 9.61 -31.88 -6.29
N ARG A 487 9.90 -32.96 -5.55
CA ARG A 487 9.02 -33.55 -4.52
C ARG A 487 8.98 -32.82 -3.18
N TYR A 488 9.91 -31.89 -2.93
CA TYR A 488 10.06 -31.22 -1.64
C TYR A 488 10.42 -29.75 -1.81
N VAL A 489 9.96 -28.92 -0.88
CA VAL A 489 10.42 -27.53 -0.72
C VAL A 489 10.87 -27.35 0.74
N ALA A 490 12.04 -26.76 0.93
CA ALA A 490 12.56 -26.37 2.24
C ALA A 490 12.24 -24.89 2.49
N PHE A 491 11.80 -24.56 3.70
CA PHE A 491 11.44 -23.21 4.09
C PHE A 491 12.18 -22.78 5.36
N GLN A 492 12.70 -21.56 5.36
CA GLN A 492 13.31 -20.91 6.51
C GLN A 492 12.19 -20.45 7.44
N SER A 493 12.13 -21.02 8.64
CA SER A 493 11.14 -20.63 9.65
C SER A 493 11.75 -19.63 10.64
N GLY A 494 10.93 -18.71 11.16
CA GLY A 494 11.34 -17.73 12.16
C GLY A 494 11.85 -18.34 13.48
N ASP A 495 11.61 -19.63 13.75
CA ASP A 495 12.00 -20.34 14.98
C ASP A 495 13.41 -20.98 14.94
N ASN A 496 14.31 -20.47 14.08
CA ASN A 496 15.67 -20.98 13.85
C ASN A 496 15.71 -22.42 13.32
N GLN A 497 14.71 -22.81 12.51
CA GLN A 497 14.62 -24.15 11.91
C GLN A 497 14.35 -24.06 10.42
N ILE A 498 14.94 -24.96 9.65
CA ILE A 498 14.50 -25.22 8.28
C ILE A 498 13.49 -26.35 8.32
N VAL A 499 12.28 -26.09 7.83
CA VAL A 499 11.19 -27.06 7.76
C VAL A 499 10.96 -27.50 6.32
N VAL A 500 10.82 -28.81 6.10
CA VAL A 500 10.57 -29.36 4.75
C VAL A 500 9.11 -29.70 4.59
N TYR A 501 8.51 -29.22 3.50
CA TYR A 501 7.18 -29.64 3.05
C TYR A 501 7.31 -30.57 1.84
N GLY A 502 6.45 -31.59 1.78
CA GLY A 502 6.20 -32.32 0.54
C GLY A 502 5.52 -31.40 -0.46
N ALA A 503 6.10 -31.29 -1.64
CA ALA A 503 5.63 -30.46 -2.74
C ALA A 503 4.64 -31.22 -3.66
N THR A 504 4.51 -32.52 -3.45
CA THR A 504 3.47 -33.36 -4.05
C THR A 504 2.08 -32.99 -3.53
N ASP A 505 1.06 -33.36 -4.30
CA ASP A 505 -0.38 -33.16 -4.14
C ASP A 505 -0.98 -33.09 -2.71
N LYS A 506 -0.37 -33.74 -1.72
CA LYS A 506 -0.82 -33.73 -0.30
C LYS A 506 -0.33 -32.54 0.52
N PHE A 507 0.63 -31.75 0.02
CA PHE A 507 1.21 -30.54 0.65
C PHE A 507 1.32 -30.65 2.18
N ARG A 508 2.21 -31.54 2.68
CA ARG A 508 2.33 -31.84 4.12
C ARG A 508 3.77 -31.70 4.61
N GLN A 509 3.93 -31.09 5.79
CA GLN A 509 5.22 -30.99 6.48
C GLN A 509 5.81 -32.38 6.76
N ASN A 510 7.07 -32.60 6.36
CA ASN A 510 7.82 -33.81 6.65
C ASN A 510 8.57 -33.65 7.99
N ARG A 511 7.90 -34.01 9.09
CA ARG A 511 8.45 -33.93 10.46
C ARG A 511 9.74 -34.75 10.71
N LYS A 512 10.18 -35.60 9.76
CA LYS A 512 11.48 -36.30 9.83
C LYS A 512 12.66 -35.46 9.31
N LYS A 513 12.38 -34.40 8.54
CA LYS A 513 13.38 -33.48 7.96
C LYS A 513 13.18 -32.09 8.56
N SER A 514 13.84 -31.85 9.69
CA SER A 514 13.98 -30.54 10.33
C SER A 514 15.45 -30.29 10.61
N PHE A 515 15.95 -29.13 10.20
CA PHE A 515 17.36 -28.76 10.35
C PHE A 515 17.47 -27.65 11.41
N ARG A 516 18.27 -27.87 12.46
CA ARG A 516 18.36 -27.00 13.66
C ARG A 516 19.82 -26.77 14.04
N GLY A 517 20.26 -25.51 14.09
CA GLY A 517 21.63 -25.13 14.49
C GLY A 517 22.24 -23.93 13.75
N HIS A 518 21.51 -23.32 12.82
CA HIS A 518 21.72 -21.93 12.41
C HIS A 518 20.91 -21.00 13.32
N ASN A 519 21.26 -19.71 13.41
CA ASN A 519 20.42 -18.69 14.04
C ASN A 519 19.80 -17.79 12.95
N ASN A 520 18.50 -17.53 13.04
CA ASN A 520 17.76 -16.73 12.08
C ASN A 520 17.52 -15.30 12.60
N ALA A 521 17.35 -15.11 13.92
CA ALA A 521 17.29 -13.81 14.60
C ALA A 521 16.32 -12.76 13.99
N GLY A 522 15.29 -13.18 13.26
CA GLY A 522 14.35 -12.31 12.55
C GLY A 522 14.74 -11.90 11.12
N TYR A 523 15.90 -12.36 10.61
CA TYR A 523 16.33 -12.07 9.24
C TYR A 523 15.67 -12.98 8.20
N GLY A 524 15.60 -12.49 6.95
CA GLY A 524 15.18 -13.26 5.78
C GLY A 524 16.33 -14.04 5.14
N ILE A 525 16.91 -14.99 5.88
CA ILE A 525 18.08 -15.77 5.42
C ILE A 525 17.70 -16.73 4.28
N ASP A 526 18.35 -16.60 3.12
CA ASP A 526 18.13 -17.49 1.97
C ASP A 526 18.66 -18.91 2.23
N ILE A 527 17.94 -19.89 1.70
CA ILE A 527 18.31 -21.30 1.71
C ILE A 527 18.46 -21.74 0.26
N ARG A 528 19.42 -22.62 -0.02
CA ARG A 528 19.46 -23.33 -1.31
C ARG A 528 19.86 -24.80 -1.12
N CYS A 529 19.22 -25.68 -1.88
CA CYS A 529 19.67 -27.06 -2.04
C CYS A 529 20.84 -27.09 -3.03
N SER A 530 21.77 -28.04 -2.88
CA SER A 530 22.73 -28.35 -3.94
C SER A 530 22.00 -28.89 -5.19
N PRO A 531 22.56 -28.73 -6.40
CA PRO A 531 21.97 -29.24 -7.65
C PRO A 531 21.67 -30.74 -7.64
N ASP A 532 22.48 -31.56 -6.97
CA ASP A 532 22.24 -33.00 -6.78
C ASP A 532 21.20 -33.34 -5.69
N GLY A 533 20.77 -32.36 -4.88
CA GLY A 533 19.89 -32.53 -3.74
C GLY A 533 20.50 -33.27 -2.54
N GLN A 534 21.82 -33.49 -2.50
CA GLN A 534 22.50 -34.14 -1.39
C GLN A 534 22.64 -33.20 -0.18
N PHE A 535 22.87 -31.91 -0.41
CA PHE A 535 23.10 -30.92 0.63
C PHE A 535 22.07 -29.80 0.64
N LEU A 536 21.93 -29.18 1.81
CA LEU A 536 21.15 -27.98 2.04
C LEU A 536 22.07 -26.96 2.69
N ALA A 537 22.14 -25.75 2.14
CA ALA A 537 22.93 -24.66 2.69
C ALA A 537 22.02 -23.52 3.15
N SER A 538 22.31 -22.97 4.33
CA SER A 538 21.67 -21.76 4.86
C SER A 538 22.72 -20.80 5.37
N GLY A 539 22.43 -19.50 5.31
CA GLY A 539 23.16 -18.51 6.11
C GLY A 539 22.89 -18.65 7.61
N ASP A 540 23.43 -17.71 8.37
CA ASP A 540 23.32 -17.58 9.82
C ASP A 540 23.46 -16.10 10.18
N SER A 541 22.68 -15.62 11.16
CA SER A 541 22.73 -14.24 11.62
C SER A 541 24.08 -13.86 12.22
N ALA A 542 24.85 -14.85 12.70
CA ALA A 542 26.22 -14.67 13.21
C ALA A 542 27.30 -14.75 12.10
N GLY A 543 26.92 -14.64 10.83
CA GLY A 543 27.85 -14.60 9.70
C GLY A 543 28.43 -15.96 9.30
N TYR A 544 27.80 -17.06 9.69
CA TYR A 544 28.19 -18.40 9.25
C TYR A 544 27.34 -18.88 8.06
N VAL A 545 27.87 -19.86 7.34
CA VAL A 545 27.11 -20.69 6.41
C VAL A 545 27.09 -22.11 6.96
N CYS A 546 25.88 -22.63 7.16
CA CYS A 546 25.62 -23.95 7.72
C CYS A 546 25.23 -24.90 6.59
N PHE A 547 25.99 -25.99 6.43
CA PHE A 547 25.74 -27.04 5.47
C PHE A 547 25.17 -28.28 6.17
N TRP A 548 24.08 -28.81 5.64
CA TRP A 548 23.35 -29.96 6.17
C TRP A 548 23.30 -31.08 5.13
N ASP A 549 23.46 -32.33 5.56
CA ASP A 549 23.11 -33.47 4.73
C ASP A 549 21.60 -33.62 4.67
N TRP A 550 21.04 -33.52 3.46
CA TRP A 550 19.60 -33.62 3.22
C TRP A 550 19.04 -34.97 3.68
N LYS A 551 19.79 -36.06 3.57
CA LYS A 551 19.31 -37.41 3.90
C LYS A 551 19.20 -37.64 5.40
N THR A 552 20.22 -37.29 6.18
CA THR A 552 20.23 -37.51 7.64
C THR A 552 19.67 -36.36 8.46
N GLY A 553 19.55 -35.14 7.90
CA GLY A 553 19.09 -33.96 8.64
C GLY A 553 20.16 -33.35 9.56
N LYS A 554 21.39 -33.88 9.55
CA LYS A 554 22.47 -33.44 10.44
C LYS A 554 23.29 -32.32 9.81
N MET A 555 23.81 -31.41 10.65
CA MET A 555 24.80 -30.43 10.23
C MET A 555 26.08 -31.17 9.86
N TYR A 556 26.56 -30.97 8.65
CA TYR A 556 27.79 -31.58 8.15
C TYR A 556 28.99 -30.68 8.41
N HIS A 557 28.87 -29.38 8.06
CA HIS A 557 29.92 -28.40 8.26
C HIS A 557 29.35 -27.00 8.46
N LYS A 558 30.14 -26.11 9.05
CA LYS A 558 29.80 -24.71 9.33
C LYS A 558 31.05 -23.87 9.04
N ILE A 559 30.92 -22.90 8.14
CA ILE A 559 32.01 -22.03 7.67
C ILE A 559 31.71 -20.60 8.12
N LEU A 560 32.70 -19.87 8.64
CA LEU A 560 32.54 -18.44 8.96
C LEU A 560 32.72 -17.62 7.68
N ALA A 561 31.63 -17.03 7.17
CA ALA A 561 31.62 -16.26 5.94
C ALA A 561 31.72 -14.75 6.19
N GLY A 562 31.01 -14.20 7.18
CA GLY A 562 30.89 -12.77 7.52
C GLY A 562 32.16 -12.07 8.03
N GLY A 563 33.34 -12.65 7.81
CA GLY A 563 34.63 -12.11 8.22
C GLY A 563 34.83 -12.07 9.74
N LYS A 564 35.83 -11.29 10.18
CA LYS A 564 36.10 -11.04 11.61
C LYS A 564 35.08 -10.12 12.27
N GLU A 565 34.35 -9.34 11.48
CA GLU A 565 33.38 -8.33 11.93
C GLU A 565 31.96 -8.92 12.15
N GLY A 566 31.74 -10.20 11.80
CA GLY A 566 30.55 -10.95 12.21
C GLY A 566 29.25 -10.60 11.48
N GLY A 567 29.33 -9.98 10.30
CA GLY A 567 28.15 -9.58 9.52
C GLY A 567 27.27 -10.77 9.11
N ALA A 568 25.97 -10.69 9.35
CA ALA A 568 25.01 -11.74 8.99
C ALA A 568 25.08 -12.10 7.51
N THR A 569 25.11 -13.41 7.20
CA THR A 569 25.07 -13.91 5.83
C THR A 569 23.61 -14.14 5.43
N THR A 570 23.08 -13.27 4.58
CA THR A 570 21.65 -13.18 4.23
C THR A 570 21.28 -13.95 2.97
N CYS A 571 22.19 -14.02 2.00
CA CYS A 571 21.94 -14.58 0.68
C CYS A 571 23.00 -15.60 0.30
N LEU A 572 22.57 -16.64 -0.42
CA LEU A 572 23.41 -17.79 -0.78
C LEU A 572 22.91 -18.38 -2.09
N ASP A 573 23.82 -18.79 -2.98
CA ASP A 573 23.47 -19.61 -4.14
C ASP A 573 24.52 -20.69 -4.44
N TRP A 574 24.07 -21.85 -4.95
CA TRP A 574 24.94 -22.94 -5.39
C TRP A 574 25.19 -22.83 -6.89
N HIS A 575 26.41 -23.11 -7.34
CA HIS A 575 26.68 -23.17 -8.78
C HIS A 575 25.93 -24.36 -9.42
N PRO A 576 25.15 -24.18 -10.49
CA PRO A 576 24.25 -25.22 -11.02
C PRO A 576 24.95 -26.43 -11.65
N GLN A 577 26.18 -26.25 -12.14
CA GLN A 577 26.94 -27.27 -12.91
C GLN A 577 28.22 -27.77 -12.22
N GLU A 578 28.61 -27.13 -11.11
CA GLU A 578 29.87 -27.48 -10.44
C GLU A 578 29.62 -28.08 -9.06
N THR A 579 30.62 -28.81 -8.58
CA THR A 579 30.47 -29.70 -7.45
C THR A 579 30.57 -28.97 -6.12
N SER A 580 31.55 -28.10 -5.92
CA SER A 580 31.84 -27.45 -4.64
C SER A 580 31.50 -25.96 -4.59
N LYS A 581 31.29 -25.30 -5.74
CA LYS A 581 31.23 -23.83 -5.76
C LYS A 581 29.94 -23.23 -5.20
N VAL A 582 30.09 -22.31 -4.25
CA VAL A 582 29.00 -21.59 -3.57
C VAL A 582 29.30 -20.10 -3.53
N VAL A 583 28.27 -19.29 -3.75
CA VAL A 583 28.27 -17.83 -3.58
C VAL A 583 27.52 -17.47 -2.30
N THR A 584 28.04 -16.52 -1.54
CA THR A 584 27.42 -16.04 -0.29
C THR A 584 27.54 -14.52 -0.19
N GLY A 585 26.49 -13.84 0.25
CA GLY A 585 26.49 -12.40 0.52
C GLY A 585 25.90 -12.07 1.88
N GLY A 586 26.34 -10.95 2.45
CA GLY A 586 25.91 -10.51 3.78
C GLY A 586 25.37 -9.09 3.82
N LEU A 587 25.01 -8.69 5.05
CA LEU A 587 24.68 -7.31 5.39
C LEU A 587 25.85 -6.34 5.20
N ASP A 588 27.07 -6.86 5.13
CA ASP A 588 28.32 -6.14 4.91
C ASP A 588 28.52 -5.65 3.46
N GLY A 589 27.63 -6.01 2.53
CA GLY A 589 27.76 -5.65 1.11
C GLY A 589 28.83 -6.45 0.35
N ILE A 590 29.41 -7.48 0.97
CA ILE A 590 30.54 -8.24 0.42
C ILE A 590 30.06 -9.61 -0.09
N ILE A 591 30.26 -9.86 -1.38
CA ILE A 591 29.98 -11.16 -2.01
C ILE A 591 31.25 -12.01 -1.93
N ARG A 592 31.12 -13.27 -1.53
CA ARG A 592 32.23 -14.22 -1.33
C ARG A 592 32.00 -15.49 -2.15
N TYR A 593 33.07 -15.95 -2.79
CA TYR A 593 33.06 -17.12 -3.68
C TYR A 593 33.89 -18.25 -3.08
N TRP A 594 33.27 -19.42 -2.89
CA TRP A 594 33.84 -20.54 -2.14
C TRP A 594 33.97 -21.80 -3.02
N ASP A 595 34.94 -22.65 -2.69
CA ASP A 595 35.23 -23.97 -3.32
C ASP A 595 35.98 -24.92 -2.37
#